data_AF-W5N336-F1
#
_entry.id   AF-W5N336-F1
#
_cell.length_a   1.000
_cell.length_b   1.000
_cell.length_c   1.000
_cell.angle_alpha   90.00
_cell.angle_beta   90.00
_cell.angle_gamma   90.00
#
_symmetry.space_group_name_H-M   'P 1'
#
loop_
_entity.id
_entity.type
_entity.pdbx_description
1 polymer ?
#
loop_
_entity_poly.entity_id
_entity_poly.type
_entity_poly.pdbx_seq_one_letter_code
_entity_poly.pdbx_strand_id
1 'polypeptide(L)'
;MSSDFETYEQDFSTLTAEITNKIGKVPKLGGEEKKQMVLNVEKQLEEARELLEQMDLEVREIPVQSRGMYNSRLKSYKQELDKLEKDFKRSRIAYSDEVRNELLGDDGNSSESQLIKLREERAHLLDNTERLERSSRRLEAGYQIAVET
;
A
#
# COMPACT_ATOMS: atom_id res chain seq x y z
N MET A 1 -46.27 1.60 4.29
CA MET A 1 -45.17 1.12 3.42
C MET A 1 -43.96 2.02 3.67
N SER A 2 -43.33 1.84 4.83
CA SER A 2 -42.12 2.57 5.25
C SER A 2 -41.15 1.70 6.06
N SER A 3 -41.54 0.47 6.42
CA SER A 3 -40.73 -0.40 7.27
C SER A 3 -39.50 -0.97 6.57
N ASP A 4 -39.58 -1.28 5.26
CA ASP A 4 -38.47 -1.93 4.55
C ASP A 4 -37.26 -1.00 4.42
N PHE A 5 -37.49 0.28 4.13
CA PHE A 5 -36.43 1.29 4.13
C PHE A 5 -35.76 1.46 5.50
N GLU A 6 -36.56 1.48 6.59
CA GLU A 6 -36.01 1.59 7.94
C GLU A 6 -35.19 0.35 8.33
N THR A 7 -35.61 -0.84 7.89
CA THR A 7 -34.83 -2.08 8.06
C THR A 7 -33.51 -2.01 7.29
N TYR A 8 -33.53 -1.59 6.02
CA TYR A 8 -32.31 -1.41 5.24
C TYR A 8 -31.38 -0.34 5.84
N GLU A 9 -31.93 0.74 6.42
CA GLU A 9 -31.16 1.79 7.10
C GLU A 9 -30.45 1.24 8.35
N GLN A 10 -31.12 0.38 9.10
CA GLN A 10 -30.56 -0.29 10.27
C GLN A 10 -29.48 -1.30 9.90
N ASP A 11 -29.72 -2.10 8.86
CA ASP A 11 -28.76 -3.08 8.35
C ASP A 11 -27.52 -2.37 7.79
N PHE A 12 -27.70 -1.29 7.02
CA PHE A 12 -26.61 -0.47 6.52
C PHE A 12 -25.76 0.10 7.66
N SER A 13 -26.41 0.67 8.69
CA SER A 13 -25.71 1.24 9.86
C SER A 13 -24.92 0.19 10.65
N THR A 14 -25.46 -1.02 10.76
CA THR A 14 -24.78 -2.14 11.44
C THR A 14 -23.58 -2.59 10.60
N LEU A 15 -23.77 -2.74 9.29
CA LEU A 15 -22.75 -3.18 8.35
C LEU A 15 -21.60 -2.17 8.25
N THR A 16 -21.87 -0.86 8.17
CA THR A 16 -20.82 0.16 8.14
C THR A 16 -20.02 0.21 9.45
N ALA A 17 -20.66 0.01 10.60
CA ALA A 17 -19.98 -0.09 11.89
C ALA A 17 -19.05 -1.32 11.95
N GLU A 18 -19.51 -2.47 11.47
CA GLU A 18 -18.70 -3.69 11.38
C GLU A 18 -17.51 -3.51 10.43
N ILE A 19 -17.74 -2.96 9.23
CA ILE A 19 -16.69 -2.65 8.25
C ILE A 19 -15.65 -1.72 8.88
N THR A 20 -16.08 -0.65 9.54
CA THR A 20 -15.17 0.30 10.22
C THR A 20 -14.29 -0.41 11.26
N ASN A 21 -14.91 -1.28 12.09
CA ASN A 21 -14.20 -2.05 13.11
C ASN A 21 -13.15 -2.99 12.49
N LYS A 22 -13.52 -3.67 11.40
CA LYS A 22 -12.62 -4.57 10.67
C LYS A 22 -11.50 -3.81 9.97
N ILE A 23 -11.76 -2.70 9.29
CA ILE A 23 -10.74 -1.83 8.67
C ILE A 23 -9.69 -1.39 9.71
N GLY A 24 -10.12 -1.05 10.93
CA GLY A 24 -9.22 -0.69 12.03
C GLY A 24 -8.42 -1.86 12.61
N LYS A 25 -8.90 -3.10 12.42
CA LYS A 25 -8.20 -4.33 12.82
C LYS A 25 -7.25 -4.86 11.75
N VAL A 26 -7.56 -4.68 10.46
CA VAL A 26 -6.72 -5.10 9.32
C VAL A 26 -5.23 -4.79 9.49
N PRO A 27 -4.78 -3.57 9.89
CA PRO A 27 -3.36 -3.28 10.06
C PRO A 27 -2.71 -4.02 11.25
N LYS A 28 -3.48 -4.53 12.21
CA LYS A 28 -2.97 -5.27 13.38
C LYS A 28 -2.83 -6.78 13.13
N LEU A 29 -3.41 -7.27 12.03
CA LEU A 29 -3.34 -8.67 11.64
C LEU A 29 -2.12 -8.89 10.73
N GLY A 30 -1.71 -10.15 10.53
CA GLY A 30 -0.62 -10.53 9.64
C GLY A 30 -0.94 -11.80 8.86
N GLY A 31 -0.19 -12.06 7.79
CA GLY A 31 -0.28 -13.30 7.02
C GLY A 31 -1.67 -13.61 6.43
N GLU A 32 -2.07 -14.89 6.51
CA GLU A 32 -3.33 -15.42 5.95
C GLU A 32 -4.58 -14.80 6.61
N GLU A 33 -4.53 -14.53 7.91
CA GLU A 33 -5.67 -13.98 8.66
C GLU A 33 -6.03 -12.56 8.17
N LYS A 34 -5.01 -11.75 7.86
CA LYS A 34 -5.19 -10.43 7.24
C LYS A 34 -5.80 -10.55 5.85
N LYS A 35 -5.35 -11.52 5.03
CA LYS A 35 -5.90 -11.76 3.69
C LYS A 35 -7.38 -12.15 3.74
N GLN A 36 -7.76 -13.05 4.65
CA GLN A 36 -9.16 -13.42 4.88
C GLN A 36 -9.98 -12.21 5.37
N MET A 37 -9.43 -11.39 6.26
CA MET A 37 -10.10 -10.18 6.73
C MET A 37 -10.34 -9.17 5.60
N VAL A 38 -9.34 -8.95 4.74
CA VAL A 38 -9.45 -8.07 3.56
C VAL A 38 -10.57 -8.55 2.63
N LEU A 39 -10.60 -9.84 2.28
CA LEU A 39 -11.66 -10.42 1.45
C LEU A 39 -13.04 -10.28 2.08
N ASN A 40 -13.15 -10.48 3.39
CA ASN A 40 -14.39 -10.33 4.14
C ASN A 40 -14.89 -8.88 4.10
N VAL A 41 -13.98 -7.90 4.29
CA VAL A 41 -14.32 -6.47 4.20
C VAL A 41 -14.71 -6.09 2.77
N GLU A 42 -14.05 -6.62 1.73
CA GLU A 42 -14.46 -6.41 0.34
C GLU A 42 -15.88 -6.89 0.08
N LYS A 43 -16.21 -8.10 0.55
CA LYS A 43 -17.56 -8.64 0.43
C LYS A 43 -18.60 -7.78 1.16
N GLN A 44 -18.31 -7.37 2.40
CA GLN A 44 -19.22 -6.51 3.17
C GLN A 44 -19.41 -5.12 2.54
N LEU A 45 -18.37 -4.56 1.92
CA LEU A 45 -18.48 -3.31 1.15
C LEU A 45 -19.39 -3.48 -0.08
N GLU A 46 -19.34 -4.63 -0.75
CA GLU A 46 -20.25 -4.97 -1.84
C GLU A 46 -21.70 -5.11 -1.34
N GLU A 47 -21.92 -5.86 -0.25
CA GLU A 47 -23.24 -5.98 0.39
C GLU A 47 -23.81 -4.61 0.80
N ALA A 48 -22.96 -3.69 1.30
CA ALA A 48 -23.37 -2.32 1.64
C ALA A 48 -23.79 -1.50 0.41
N ARG A 49 -23.15 -1.72 -0.74
CA ARG A 49 -23.55 -1.07 -2.01
C ARG A 49 -24.86 -1.62 -2.53
N GLU A 50 -25.06 -2.94 -2.46
CA GLU A 50 -26.32 -3.58 -2.83
C GLU A 50 -27.46 -3.04 -1.97
N LEU A 51 -27.25 -2.92 -0.65
CA LEU A 51 -28.22 -2.28 0.26
C LEU A 51 -28.57 -0.85 -0.17
N LEU A 52 -27.59 -0.02 -0.54
CA LEU A 52 -27.87 1.33 -1.04
C LEU A 52 -28.65 1.34 -2.36
N GLU A 53 -28.43 0.35 -3.22
CA GLU A 53 -29.18 0.22 -4.46
C GLU A 53 -30.64 -0.18 -4.19
N GLN A 54 -30.87 -1.13 -3.26
CA GLN A 54 -32.21 -1.48 -2.78
C GLN A 54 -32.92 -0.26 -2.17
N MET A 55 -32.23 0.51 -1.33
CA MET A 55 -32.77 1.75 -0.77
C MET A 55 -33.11 2.81 -1.84
N ASP A 56 -32.34 2.89 -2.94
CA ASP A 56 -32.65 3.79 -4.08
C ASP A 56 -33.94 3.37 -4.79
N LEU A 57 -34.16 2.06 -4.96
CA LEU A 57 -35.39 1.50 -5.52
C LEU A 57 -36.60 1.80 -4.62
N GLU A 58 -36.50 1.55 -3.31
CA GLU A 58 -37.56 1.87 -2.34
C GLU A 58 -37.92 3.36 -2.38
N VAL A 59 -36.92 4.25 -2.42
CA VAL A 59 -37.15 5.70 -2.49
C VAL A 59 -37.87 6.12 -3.77
N ARG A 60 -37.73 5.39 -4.87
CA ARG A 60 -38.50 5.64 -6.10
C ARG A 60 -39.97 5.26 -5.95
N GLU A 61 -40.31 4.34 -5.06
CA GLU A 61 -41.70 3.96 -4.78
C GLU A 61 -42.39 4.93 -3.80
N ILE A 62 -41.60 5.64 -2.96
CA ILE A 62 -42.11 6.66 -2.02
C ILE A 62 -42.75 7.85 -2.78
N PRO A 63 -43.82 8.48 -2.26
CA PRO A 63 -44.39 9.71 -2.84
C PRO A 63 -43.39 10.87 -2.90
N VAL A 64 -43.43 11.66 -3.98
CA VAL A 64 -42.48 12.77 -4.27
C VAL A 64 -42.34 13.76 -3.11
N GLN A 65 -43.40 13.99 -2.34
CA GLN A 65 -43.44 14.88 -1.18
C GLN A 65 -42.48 14.45 -0.07
N SER A 66 -42.30 13.14 0.15
CA SER A 66 -41.43 12.58 1.18
C SER A 66 -40.03 12.23 0.66
N ARG A 67 -39.87 12.06 -0.67
CA ARG A 67 -38.59 11.70 -1.31
C ARG A 67 -37.44 12.63 -0.99
N GLY A 68 -37.69 13.92 -0.72
CA GLY A 68 -36.65 14.90 -0.46
C GLY A 68 -35.76 14.52 0.74
N MET A 69 -36.37 14.06 1.83
CA MET A 69 -35.65 13.67 3.04
C MET A 69 -34.83 12.39 2.80
N TYR A 70 -35.41 11.38 2.15
CA TYR A 70 -34.74 10.11 1.86
C TYR A 70 -33.58 10.27 0.87
N ASN A 71 -33.73 11.11 -0.16
CA ASN A 71 -32.64 11.42 -1.09
C ASN A 71 -31.46 12.11 -0.40
N SER A 72 -31.74 12.97 0.58
CA SER A 72 -30.67 13.59 1.37
C SER A 72 -29.92 12.55 2.20
N ARG A 73 -30.64 11.62 2.84
CA ARG A 73 -30.02 10.51 3.59
C ARG A 73 -29.20 9.59 2.70
N LEU A 74 -29.74 9.17 1.55
CA LEU A 74 -29.03 8.34 0.56
C LEU A 74 -27.73 8.99 0.09
N LYS A 75 -27.71 10.32 -0.13
CA LYS A 75 -26.48 11.03 -0.46
C LYS A 75 -25.45 10.95 0.66
N SER A 76 -25.87 11.13 1.91
CA SER A 76 -24.98 10.98 3.08
C SER A 76 -24.42 9.56 3.18
N TYR A 77 -25.26 8.53 3.01
CA TYR A 77 -24.80 7.14 3.05
C TYR A 77 -23.84 6.79 1.91
N LYS A 78 -24.10 7.30 0.69
CA LYS A 78 -23.16 7.17 -0.44
C LYS A 78 -21.80 7.81 -0.14
N GLN A 79 -21.78 8.97 0.51
CA GLN A 79 -20.54 9.63 0.95
C GLN A 79 -19.82 8.85 2.05
N GLU A 80 -20.57 8.27 3.00
CA GLU A 80 -20.00 7.43 4.05
C GLU A 80 -19.36 6.16 3.47
N LEU A 81 -20.01 5.51 2.51
CA LEU A 81 -19.47 4.35 1.82
C LEU A 81 -18.19 4.69 1.04
N ASP A 82 -18.17 5.81 0.30
CA ASP A 82 -16.96 6.28 -0.41
C ASP A 82 -15.79 6.55 0.56
N LYS A 83 -16.09 7.10 1.74
CA LYS A 83 -15.09 7.27 2.80
C LYS A 83 -14.57 5.92 3.31
N LEU A 84 -15.46 4.98 3.62
CA LEU A 84 -15.09 3.63 4.05
C LEU A 84 -14.23 2.90 3.01
N GLU A 85 -14.55 3.04 1.73
CA GLU A 85 -13.72 2.49 0.65
C GLU A 85 -12.32 3.09 0.59
N LYS A 86 -12.20 4.42 0.78
CA LYS A 86 -10.91 5.10 0.83
C LYS A 86 -10.10 4.64 2.03
N ASP A 87 -10.73 4.52 3.20
CA ASP A 87 -10.08 4.04 4.43
C ASP A 87 -9.65 2.58 4.27
N PHE A 88 -10.49 1.72 3.68
CA PHE A 88 -10.15 0.34 3.36
C PHE A 88 -8.96 0.26 2.39
N LYS A 89 -8.97 1.04 1.30
CA LYS A 89 -7.84 1.11 0.35
C LYS A 89 -6.55 1.56 1.05
N ARG A 90 -6.62 2.52 1.97
CA ARG A 90 -5.46 2.95 2.76
C ARG A 90 -4.93 1.82 3.67
N SER A 91 -5.81 1.14 4.40
CA SER A 91 -5.42 -0.04 5.20
C SER A 91 -4.82 -1.17 4.34
N ARG A 92 -5.29 -1.33 3.10
CA ARG A 92 -4.74 -2.30 2.13
C ARG A 92 -3.42 -1.84 1.50
N ILE A 93 -3.17 -0.55 1.34
CA ILE A 93 -1.87 -0.05 0.83
C ILE A 93 -0.80 -0.15 1.93
N ALA A 94 -1.15 0.13 3.19
CA ALA A 94 -0.26 -0.16 4.33
C ALA A 94 0.16 -1.65 4.33
N TYR A 95 -0.78 -2.55 4.02
CA TYR A 95 -0.49 -3.96 3.75
C TYR A 95 0.41 -4.18 2.54
N SER A 96 0.24 -3.45 1.43
CA SER A 96 1.10 -3.61 0.26
C SER A 96 2.54 -3.15 0.49
N ASP A 97 2.77 -2.16 1.38
CA ASP A 97 4.12 -1.75 1.78
C ASP A 97 4.74 -2.78 2.73
N GLU A 98 3.99 -3.27 3.73
CA GLU A 98 4.41 -4.39 4.60
C GLU A 98 4.70 -5.66 3.80
N VAL A 99 3.81 -6.09 2.90
CA VAL A 99 3.99 -7.28 2.07
C VAL A 99 5.05 -7.06 1.01
N ARG A 100 5.21 -5.86 0.44
CA ARG A 100 6.37 -5.57 -0.41
C ARG A 100 7.65 -5.68 0.41
N ASN A 101 7.67 -5.21 1.65
CA ASN A 101 8.84 -5.27 2.52
C ASN A 101 9.11 -6.70 3.03
N GLU A 102 8.08 -7.53 3.21
CA GLU A 102 8.20 -8.96 3.56
C GLU A 102 8.53 -9.84 2.34
N LEU A 103 8.00 -9.52 1.15
CA LEU A 103 8.30 -10.22 -0.12
C LEU A 103 9.66 -9.76 -0.71
N LEU A 104 10.12 -8.56 -0.38
CA LEU A 104 11.48 -8.07 -0.57
C LEU A 104 12.34 -8.22 0.70
N GLY A 105 11.90 -9.04 1.65
CA GLY A 105 12.70 -9.45 2.80
C GLY A 105 13.83 -10.38 2.34
N ASP A 106 14.86 -9.80 1.69
CA ASP A 106 16.29 -10.18 1.68
C ASP A 106 17.07 -9.49 0.53
N ASP A 107 16.41 -8.85 -0.45
CA ASP A 107 17.11 -8.23 -1.61
C ASP A 107 17.08 -6.69 -1.63
N GLY A 108 16.33 -6.05 -0.74
CA GLY A 108 16.29 -4.58 -0.62
C GLY A 108 17.61 -3.95 -0.17
N ASN A 109 18.51 -4.72 0.45
CA ASN A 109 19.85 -4.28 0.85
C ASN A 109 20.94 -4.63 -0.19
N SER A 110 20.61 -5.39 -1.24
CA SER A 110 21.56 -5.72 -2.30
C SER A 110 21.95 -4.49 -3.11
N SER A 111 21.06 -3.54 -3.35
CA SER A 111 21.40 -2.38 -4.19
C SER A 111 22.30 -1.37 -3.46
N GLU A 112 22.07 -1.11 -2.18
CA GLU A 112 22.95 -0.22 -1.38
C GLU A 112 24.28 -0.92 -1.03
N SER A 113 24.26 -2.20 -0.65
CA SER A 113 25.47 -2.98 -0.39
C SER A 113 26.29 -3.24 -1.67
N GLN A 114 25.66 -3.48 -2.82
CA GLN A 114 26.35 -3.54 -4.12
C GLN A 114 26.90 -2.18 -4.53
N LEU A 115 26.19 -1.06 -4.30
CA LEU A 115 26.74 0.27 -4.58
C LEU A 115 27.96 0.58 -3.69
N ILE A 116 27.92 0.19 -2.41
CA ILE A 116 29.05 0.34 -1.49
C ILE A 116 30.21 -0.54 -1.94
N LYS A 117 29.97 -1.82 -2.26
CA LYS A 117 31.01 -2.72 -2.79
C LYS A 117 31.60 -2.24 -4.13
N LEU A 118 30.78 -1.72 -5.04
CA LEU A 118 31.27 -1.13 -6.30
C LEU A 118 32.11 0.13 -6.06
N ARG A 119 31.75 0.96 -5.07
CA ARG A 119 32.54 2.13 -4.68
C ARG A 119 33.86 1.71 -4.02
N GLU A 120 33.85 0.70 -3.17
CA GLU A 120 35.05 0.14 -2.54
C GLU A 120 35.98 -0.51 -3.57
N GLU A 121 35.46 -1.30 -4.51
CA GLU A 121 36.24 -1.92 -5.58
C GLU A 121 36.88 -0.86 -6.50
N ARG A 122 36.14 0.21 -6.82
CA ARG A 122 36.70 1.32 -7.61
C ARG A 122 37.79 2.08 -6.86
N ALA A 123 37.66 2.26 -5.54
CA ALA A 123 38.70 2.87 -4.72
C ALA A 123 39.96 1.97 -4.67
N HIS A 124 39.77 0.66 -4.56
CA HIS A 124 40.87 -0.31 -4.51
C HIS A 124 41.63 -0.42 -5.84
N LEU A 125 40.95 -0.32 -6.98
CA LEU A 125 41.58 -0.30 -8.30
C LEU A 125 42.41 0.97 -8.52
N LEU A 126 41.92 2.13 -8.07
CA LEU A 126 42.66 3.39 -8.15
C LEU A 126 43.97 3.34 -7.34
N ASP A 127 43.95 2.77 -6.12
CA ASP A 127 45.16 2.58 -5.31
C ASP A 127 46.17 1.66 -6.00
N ASN A 128 45.70 0.58 -6.62
CA ASN A 128 46.57 -0.36 -7.32
C ASN A 128 47.24 0.28 -8.54
N THR A 129 46.49 1.08 -9.31
CA THR A 129 47.05 1.83 -10.45
C THR A 129 48.09 2.86 -10.04
N GLU A 130 47.88 3.59 -8.93
CA GLU A 130 48.85 4.59 -8.48
C GLU A 130 50.16 3.92 -8.00
N ARG A 131 50.05 2.77 -7.31
CA ARG A 131 51.22 1.99 -6.90
C ARG A 131 51.97 1.41 -8.10
N LEU A 132 51.26 0.95 -9.14
CA LEU A 132 51.88 0.46 -10.37
C LEU A 132 52.62 1.58 -11.11
N GLU A 133 52.02 2.77 -11.25
CA GLU A 133 52.67 3.93 -11.87
C GLU A 133 53.91 4.40 -11.09
N ARG A 134 53.87 4.39 -9.75
CA ARG A 134 55.05 4.72 -8.94
C ARG A 134 56.16 3.68 -9.07
N SER A 135 55.82 2.39 -9.09
CA SER A 135 56.81 1.33 -9.33
C SER A 135 57.39 1.40 -10.74
N SER A 136 56.57 1.65 -11.77
CA SER A 136 57.01 1.80 -13.15
C SER A 136 57.97 2.98 -13.30
N ARG A 137 57.65 4.16 -12.73
CA ARG A 137 58.57 5.31 -12.73
C ARG A 137 59.87 5.04 -11.99
N ARG A 138 59.83 4.28 -10.88
CA ARG A 138 61.06 3.88 -10.14
C ARG A 138 61.90 2.87 -10.92
N LEU A 139 61.27 1.93 -11.63
CA LEU A 139 61.96 0.97 -12.49
C LEU A 139 62.59 1.65 -13.70
N GLU A 140 61.88 2.58 -14.34
CA GLU A 140 62.39 3.37 -15.46
C GLU A 140 63.56 4.26 -15.04
N ALA A 141 63.45 4.93 -13.88
CA ALA A 141 64.56 5.70 -13.31
C ALA A 141 65.76 4.80 -12.94
N GLY A 142 65.51 3.62 -12.35
CA GLY A 142 66.57 2.64 -12.07
C GLY A 142 67.23 2.08 -13.33
N TYR A 143 66.48 1.90 -14.40
CA TYR A 143 66.99 1.46 -15.70
C TYR A 143 67.83 2.55 -16.37
N GLN A 144 67.39 3.83 -16.33
CA GLN A 144 68.20 4.95 -16.81
C GLN A 144 69.52 5.08 -16.05
N ILE A 145 69.49 4.95 -14.73
CA ILE A 145 70.72 5.01 -13.90
C ILE A 145 71.66 3.83 -14.23
N ALA A 146 71.13 2.63 -14.45
CA ALA A 146 71.94 1.46 -14.82
C ALA A 146 72.49 1.50 -16.26
N VAL A 147 71.89 2.30 -17.16
CA VAL A 147 72.38 2.51 -18.53
C VAL A 147 73.36 3.69 -18.63
N GLU A 148 73.34 4.60 -17.66
CA GLU A 148 74.26 5.75 -17.57
C GLU A 148 75.55 5.46 -16.78
N THR A 149 75.82 4.19 -16.43
CA THR A 149 77.11 3.72 -15.87
C THR A 149 77.83 2.79 -16.83
#